data_AF-A0A7V5NWF9-F1
#
_entry.id   AF-A0A7V5NWF9-F1
#
_cell.length_a   1.000
_cell.length_b   1.000
_cell.length_c   1.000
_cell.angle_alpha   90.00
_cell.angle_beta   90.00
_cell.angle_gamma   90.00
#
_symmetry.space_group_name_H-M   'P 1'
#
loop_
_entity.id
_entity.type
_entity.pdbx_description
1 polymer ?
#
loop_
_entity_poly.entity_id
_entity_poly.type
_entity_poly.pdbx_seq_one_letter_code
_entity_poly.pdbx_strand_id
1 'polypeptide(L)'
;MSSLFAIFFSIFLAELGDKTQLAALMFASDSRHNPWAVFFAASSALICSTALAVLLGSAAEKYLSVLPLKLISGVGFILIGLWMVYGYFAGAKPG
;
A
#
# COMPACT_ATOMS: atom_id res chain seq x y z
N MET A 1 19.27 11.21 13.98
CA MET A 1 19.31 11.50 12.52
C MET A 1 19.42 10.23 11.68
N SER A 2 20.25 9.24 12.05
CA SER A 2 20.43 8.00 11.27
C SER A 2 19.16 7.15 11.08
N SER A 3 18.27 7.08 12.08
CA SER A 3 17.03 6.29 11.98
C SER A 3 16.04 6.83 10.94
N LEU A 4 16.02 8.14 10.71
CA LEU A 4 15.09 8.79 9.77
C LEU A 4 15.46 8.42 8.33
N PHE A 5 16.76 8.44 8.02
CA PHE A 5 17.29 7.95 6.75
C PHE A 5 17.04 6.45 6.57
N ALA A 6 17.25 5.64 7.60
CA ALA A 6 17.02 4.20 7.53
C ALA A 6 15.54 3.87 7.24
N ILE A 7 14.61 4.52 7.95
CA ILE A 7 13.16 4.33 7.73
C ILE A 7 12.76 4.84 6.33
N PHE A 8 13.22 6.03 5.93
CA PHE A 8 12.94 6.57 4.61
C PHE A 8 13.40 5.64 3.50
N PHE A 9 14.68 5.23 3.50
CA PHE A 9 15.22 4.36 2.46
C PHE A 9 14.58 2.96 2.49
N SER A 10 14.30 2.41 3.68
CA SER A 10 13.64 1.12 3.80
C SER A 10 12.24 1.14 3.18
N ILE A 11 11.43 2.16 3.49
CA ILE A 11 10.07 2.29 2.94
C ILE A 11 10.14 2.65 1.45
N PHE A 12 11.04 3.56 1.07
CA PHE A 12 11.23 3.96 -0.32
C PHE A 12 11.58 2.76 -1.20
N LEU A 13 12.54 1.91 -0.80
CA LEU A 13 12.88 0.69 -1.54
C LEU A 13 11.74 -0.33 -1.54
N ALA A 14 10.99 -0.46 -0.44
CA ALA A 14 9.86 -1.39 -0.36
C ALA A 14 8.69 -0.99 -1.28
N GLU A 15 8.48 0.32 -1.46
CA GLU A 15 7.41 0.89 -2.29
C GLU A 15 7.87 1.17 -3.73
N LEU A 16 9.17 1.14 -4.02
CA LEU A 16 9.70 1.50 -5.34
C LEU A 16 9.22 0.50 -6.40
N GLY A 17 8.47 0.99 -7.39
CA GLY A 17 7.97 0.15 -8.47
C GLY A 17 6.71 -0.63 -8.12
N ASP A 18 5.99 -0.23 -7.06
CA ASP A 18 4.64 -0.74 -6.83
C ASP A 18 3.74 -0.47 -8.07
N LYS A 19 2.71 -1.32 -8.23
CA LYS A 19 1.76 -1.27 -9.34
C LYS A 19 1.13 0.11 -9.50
N THR A 20 0.90 0.82 -8.41
CA THR A 20 0.34 2.18 -8.44
C THR A 20 1.31 3.20 -9.07
N GLN A 21 2.61 3.10 -8.76
CA GLN A 21 3.64 3.96 -9.33
C GLN A 21 3.87 3.67 -10.82
N LEU A 22 3.88 2.39 -11.21
CA LEU A 22 3.99 1.99 -12.61
C LEU A 22 2.77 2.46 -13.41
N ALA A 23 1.56 2.37 -12.85
CA ALA A 23 0.35 2.89 -13.49
C ALA A 23 0.43 4.41 -13.69
N ALA A 24 0.83 5.16 -12.66
CA ALA A 24 1.02 6.61 -12.76
C ALA A 24 2.08 6.99 -13.81
N LEU A 25 3.19 6.25 -13.86
CA LEU A 25 4.24 6.45 -14.87
C LEU A 25 3.73 6.20 -16.29
N MET A 26 2.95 5.12 -16.50
CA MET A 26 2.36 4.81 -17.80
C MET A 26 1.40 5.91 -18.26
N PHE A 27 0.53 6.41 -17.38
CA PHE A 27 -0.37 7.53 -17.69
C PHE A 27 0.40 8.82 -17.97
N ALA A 28 1.46 9.11 -17.21
CA ALA A 28 2.27 10.31 -17.42
C ALA A 28 3.12 10.25 -18.70
N SER A 29 3.48 9.05 -19.16
CA SER A 29 4.26 8.84 -20.40
C SER A 29 3.37 8.80 -21.65
N ASP A 30 2.06 8.61 -21.49
CA ASP A 30 1.10 8.68 -22.59
C ASP A 30 0.91 10.13 -23.06
N SER A 31 1.18 10.39 -24.34
CA SER A 31 1.06 11.72 -24.97
C SER A 31 -0.37 12.28 -24.96
N ARG A 32 -1.39 11.46 -24.65
CA ARG A 32 -2.79 11.89 -24.48
C ARG A 32 -3.03 12.66 -23.18
N HIS A 33 -2.20 12.47 -22.16
CA HIS A 33 -2.43 13.00 -20.81
C HIS A 33 -1.34 14.02 -20.45
N ASN A 34 -1.73 15.13 -19.82
CA ASN A 34 -0.76 16.09 -19.29
C ASN A 34 -0.09 15.49 -18.05
N PRO A 35 1.26 15.35 -18.01
CA PRO A 35 1.98 14.79 -16.86
C PRO A 35 1.66 15.49 -15.54
N TRP A 36 1.42 16.80 -15.57
CA TRP A 36 1.01 17.56 -14.38
C TRP A 36 -0.37 17.17 -13.88
N ALA A 37 -1.32 16.91 -14.78
CA ALA A 37 -2.66 16.46 -14.42
C ALA A 37 -2.62 15.06 -13.77
N VAL A 38 -1.79 14.15 -14.31
CA VAL A 38 -1.56 12.82 -13.72
C VAL A 38 -0.93 12.93 -12.32
N PHE A 39 0.07 13.81 -12.16
CA PHE A 39 0.69 14.08 -10.87
C PHE A 39 -0.32 14.56 -9.82
N PHE A 40 -1.14 15.57 -10.16
CA PHE A 40 -2.15 16.08 -9.23
C PHE A 40 -3.23 15.03 -8.94
N ALA A 41 -3.71 14.31 -9.95
CA ALA A 41 -4.70 13.25 -9.74
C ALA A 41 -4.18 12.14 -8.80
N ALA A 42 -2.98 11.61 -9.05
CA ALA A 42 -2.37 10.59 -8.20
C ALA A 42 -2.08 11.12 -6.78
N SER A 43 -1.55 12.34 -6.67
CA SER A 43 -1.25 12.97 -5.38
C SER A 43 -2.51 13.23 -4.56
N SER A 44 -3.56 13.76 -5.18
CA SER A 44 -4.85 13.99 -4.53
C SER A 44 -5.50 12.66 -4.12
N ALA A 45 -5.46 11.64 -4.97
CA ALA A 45 -5.96 10.31 -4.63
C ALA A 45 -5.23 9.74 -3.41
N LEU A 46 -3.90 9.85 -3.35
CA LEU A 46 -3.10 9.42 -2.21
C LEU A 46 -3.48 10.18 -0.93
N ILE A 47 -3.52 11.51 -0.98
CA ILE A 47 -3.89 12.36 0.17
C ILE A 47 -5.30 12.00 0.66
N CYS A 48 -6.27 11.89 -0.23
CA CYS A 48 -7.65 11.53 0.12
C CYS A 48 -7.72 10.14 0.75
N SER A 49 -7.04 9.14 0.16
CA SER A 49 -6.99 7.77 0.68
C SER A 49 -6.37 7.74 2.08
N THR A 50 -5.21 8.39 2.27
CA THR A 50 -4.56 8.49 3.58
C THR A 50 -5.42 9.23 4.59
N ALA A 51 -6.04 10.34 4.20
CA ALA A 51 -6.93 11.10 5.08
C ALA A 51 -8.12 10.24 5.54
N LEU A 52 -8.77 9.52 4.64
CA LEU A 52 -9.86 8.60 4.99
C LEU A 52 -9.37 7.49 5.92
N ALA A 53 -8.21 6.88 5.62
CA ALA A 53 -7.63 5.84 6.47
C ALA A 53 -7.33 6.35 7.88
N VAL A 54 -6.76 7.55 8.02
CA VAL A 54 -6.46 8.16 9.33
C VAL A 54 -7.75 8.53 10.06
N LEU A 55 -8.73 9.14 9.39
CA LEU A 55 -10.01 9.50 10.02
C LEU A 55 -10.75 8.28 10.55
N LEU A 56 -10.84 7.21 9.76
CA LEU A 56 -11.46 5.96 10.19
C LEU A 56 -10.64 5.26 11.28
N GLY A 57 -9.31 5.25 11.16
CA GLY A 57 -8.41 4.67 12.15
C GLY A 57 -8.52 5.36 13.51
N SER A 58 -8.50 6.70 13.53
CA SER A 58 -8.67 7.49 14.75
C SER A 58 -10.08 7.38 15.34
N ALA A 59 -11.12 7.30 14.51
CA ALA A 59 -12.49 7.06 15.00
C ALA A 59 -12.62 5.67 15.63
N ALA A 60 -11.99 4.66 15.04
CA ALA A 60 -11.99 3.29 15.53
C ALA A 60 -11.05 3.06 16.73
N GLU A 61 -10.06 3.93 16.97
CA GLU A 61 -9.01 3.78 17.99
C GLU A 61 -9.57 3.40 19.37
N LYS A 62 -10.70 4.01 19.77
CA LYS A 62 -11.37 3.72 21.05
C LYS A 62 -11.76 2.25 21.19
N TYR A 63 -12.22 1.62 20.11
CA TYR A 63 -12.59 0.20 20.06
C TYR A 63 -11.39 -0.70 19.80
N LEU A 64 -10.39 -0.21 19.07
CA LEU A 64 -9.20 -0.97 18.72
C LEU A 64 -8.19 -1.07 19.88
N SER A 65 -8.23 -0.15 20.85
CA SER A 65 -7.31 -0.12 21.99
C SER A 65 -7.36 -1.37 22.88
N VAL A 66 -8.52 -2.04 22.94
CA VAL A 66 -8.71 -3.29 23.70
C VAL A 66 -8.36 -4.54 22.89
N LEU A 67 -8.13 -4.41 21.58
CA LEU A 67 -7.81 -5.52 20.70
C LEU A 67 -6.29 -5.67 20.56
N PRO A 68 -5.76 -6.91 20.56
CA PRO A 68 -4.34 -7.16 20.31
C PRO A 68 -4.05 -7.02 18.81
N LEU A 69 -4.14 -5.79 18.27
CA LEU A 69 -3.99 -5.49 16.85
C LEU A 69 -2.74 -6.12 16.24
N LYS A 70 -1.60 -6.04 16.94
CA LYS A 70 -0.34 -6.62 16.47
C LYS A 70 -0.42 -8.13 16.27
N LEU A 71 -1.12 -8.84 17.17
CA LEU A 71 -1.32 -10.29 17.06
C LEU A 71 -2.27 -10.61 15.90
N ILE A 72 -3.38 -9.87 15.80
CA ILE A 72 -4.38 -10.05 14.73
C ILE A 72 -3.75 -9.81 13.36
N SER A 73 -3.02 -8.70 13.19
CA SER A 73 -2.32 -8.38 11.95
C SER A 73 -1.24 -9.40 11.62
N GLY A 74 -0.47 -9.87 12.63
CA GLY A 74 0.55 -10.90 12.43
C GLY A 74 -0.03 -12.23 11.96
N VAL A 75 -1.11 -12.70 12.61
CA VAL A 75 -1.82 -13.92 12.20
C VAL A 75 -2.41 -13.75 10.80
N GLY A 76 -3.05 -12.61 10.52
CA GLY A 76 -3.58 -12.31 9.19
C GLY A 76 -2.51 -12.34 8.11
N PHE A 77 -1.33 -11.78 8.38
CA PHE A 77 -0.20 -11.80 7.46
C PHE A 77 0.31 -13.22 7.18
N ILE A 78 0.41 -14.06 8.22
CA ILE A 78 0.77 -15.48 8.08
C ILE A 78 -0.28 -16.22 7.26
N LEU A 79 -1.57 -16.02 7.52
CA LEU A 79 -2.65 -16.68 6.79
C LEU A 79 -2.66 -16.30 5.31
N ILE A 80 -2.53 -15.01 4.99
CA ILE A 80 -2.44 -14.52 3.61
C ILE A 80 -1.18 -15.08 2.92
N GLY A 81 -0.05 -15.08 3.62
CA GLY A 81 1.20 -15.66 3.10
C GLY A 81 1.07 -17.15 2.79
N LEU A 82 0.51 -17.94 3.72
CA LEU A 82 0.24 -19.36 3.51
C LEU A 82 -0.75 -19.58 2.38
N TRP A 83 -1.79 -18.76 2.26
CA TRP A 83 -2.76 -18.86 1.17
C TRP A 83 -2.13 -18.56 -0.19
N MET A 84 -1.25 -17.55 -0.28
CA MET A 84 -0.51 -17.23 -1.50
C MET A 84 0.44 -18.38 -1.90
N VAL A 85 1.17 -18.94 -0.94
CA VAL A 85 2.05 -20.10 -1.16
C VAL A 85 1.24 -21.32 -1.58
N TYR A 86 0.12 -21.59 -0.90
CA TYR A 86 -0.79 -22.66 -1.28
C TYR A 86 -1.35 -22.43 -2.68
N GLY A 87 -1.78 -21.22 -3.04
CA GLY A 87 -2.28 -20.91 -4.38
C GLY A 87 -1.23 -21.11 -5.48
N TYR A 88 0.04 -20.85 -5.18
CA TYR A 88 1.16 -21.14 -6.07
C TYR A 88 1.31 -22.66 -6.30
N PHE A 89 1.24 -23.47 -5.24
CA PHE A 89 1.41 -24.94 -5.33
C PHE A 89 0.14 -25.69 -5.76
N ALA A 90 -1.05 -25.17 -5.47
CA ALA A 90 -2.34 -25.77 -5.80
C ALA A 90 -2.68 -25.66 -7.30
N GLY A 91 -1.76 -25.10 -8.11
CA GLY A 91 -1.94 -24.99 -9.53
C GLY A 91 -3.04 -24.00 -9.87
N ALA A 92 -2.78 -22.70 -9.61
CA ALA A 92 -3.40 -21.66 -10.41
C ALA A 92 -3.13 -21.98 -11.89
N LYS A 93 -4.08 -22.68 -12.53
CA LYS A 93 -4.08 -22.87 -13.98
C LYS A 93 -3.90 -21.47 -14.57
N PRO A 94 -2.93 -21.27 -15.48
CA PRO A 94 -2.84 -20.01 -16.20
C PRO A 94 -4.16 -19.85 -16.97
N GLY A 95 -4.99 -18.92 -16.49
CA GLY A 95 -6.09 -18.34 -17.26
C GLY A 95 -5.55 -17.20 -18.09
#